data_AF-A0A7Y5NW06-F1
#
_entry.id   AF-A0A7Y5NW06-F1
#
_cell.length_a   1.000
_cell.length_b   1.000
_cell.length_c   1.000
_cell.angle_alpha   90.00
_cell.angle_beta   90.00
_cell.angle_gamma   90.00
#
_symmetry.space_group_name_H-M   'P 1'
#
loop_
_entity.id
_entity.type
_entity.pdbx_description
1 polymer ?
#
loop_
_entity_poly.entity_id
_entity_poly.type
_entity_poly.pdbx_seq_one_letter_code
_entity_poly.pdbx_strand_id
1 'polypeptide(L)'
;MSSTAIADVVVNRQEERLRAIIAGARIARELGPIVREQGHRVHFRPSSRAVTMVGLLPDRPQRGVGKLSRPEEILARFEELFRTHCEDIDHGRPTAEKALQSWIIKNAQTNGGRMLAFERATAAAGAPVELVFVTDEISLPSEDGKIVCDLLALRIDGGRQTPVVIELKSAREMTRLIAQVDAYARLVDLHAALFGELYATLLDREVHFDGPSERWSVWPRDPRGGERREPELAARGIHVLGYEMTADGYELWSGRASRLIRDRALSR
;
A
#
# COMPACT_ATOMS: atom_id res chain seq x y z
N MET A 1 24.60 27.24 2.79
CA MET A 1 24.54 26.04 3.66
C MET A 1 25.18 24.90 2.91
N SER A 2 25.97 24.04 3.57
CA SER A 2 26.57 22.87 2.92
C SER A 2 25.49 21.84 2.59
N SER A 3 25.74 20.98 1.59
CA SER A 3 24.84 19.88 1.22
C SER A 3 24.52 18.96 2.41
N THR A 4 25.49 18.72 3.30
CA THR A 4 25.32 17.94 4.53
C THR A 4 24.31 18.57 5.50
N ALA A 5 24.37 19.89 5.70
CA ALA A 5 23.45 20.58 6.62
C ALA A 5 22.00 20.54 6.13
N ILE A 6 21.77 20.52 4.81
CA ILE A 6 20.43 20.40 4.23
C ILE A 6 19.89 18.97 4.44
N ALA A 7 20.73 17.95 4.21
CA ALA A 7 20.37 16.55 4.42
C ALA A 7 19.96 16.28 5.88
N ASP A 8 20.73 16.76 6.85
CA ASP A 8 20.43 16.58 8.28
C ASP A 8 19.08 17.21 8.68
N VAL A 9 18.78 18.40 8.14
CA VAL A 9 17.49 19.07 8.40
C VAL A 9 16.31 18.27 7.83
N VAL A 10 16.47 17.70 6.63
CA VAL A 10 15.42 16.88 6.02
C VAL A 10 15.20 15.58 6.80
N VAL A 11 16.26 14.90 7.20
CA VAL A 11 16.20 13.67 8.00
C VAL A 11 15.49 13.92 9.33
N ASN A 12 15.86 14.98 10.07
CA ASN A 12 15.19 15.33 11.33
C ASN A 12 13.68 15.59 11.13
N ARG A 13 13.30 16.31 10.07
CA ARG A 13 11.88 16.54 9.74
C ARG A 13 11.13 15.26 9.38
N GLN A 14 11.80 14.29 8.75
CA GLN A 14 11.22 12.98 8.45
C GLN A 14 10.96 12.19 9.74
N GLU A 15 11.91 12.15 10.67
CA GLU A 15 11.73 11.51 11.96
C GLU A 15 10.58 12.13 12.76
N GLU A 16 10.55 13.46 12.86
CA GLU A 16 9.46 14.19 13.53
C GLU A 16 8.11 13.87 12.90
N ARG A 17 8.04 13.83 11.56
CA ARG A 17 6.82 13.48 10.84
C ARG A 17 6.41 12.03 11.12
N LEU A 18 7.34 11.08 11.10
CA LEU A 18 7.06 9.66 11.40
C LEU A 18 6.55 9.48 12.82
N ARG A 19 7.17 10.10 13.82
CA ARG A 19 6.69 10.06 15.22
C ARG A 19 5.28 10.60 15.35
N ALA A 20 4.96 11.68 14.62
CA ALA A 20 3.62 12.22 14.58
C ALA A 20 2.62 11.28 13.88
N ILE A 21 3.01 10.60 12.80
CA ILE A 21 2.19 9.59 12.13
C ILE A 21 1.93 8.39 13.05
N ILE A 22 2.95 7.92 13.78
CA ILE A 22 2.81 6.84 14.76
C ILE A 22 1.81 7.22 15.86
N ALA A 23 1.81 8.47 16.31
CA ALA A 23 0.76 8.95 17.21
C ALA A 23 -0.64 8.87 16.57
N GLY A 24 -0.78 9.18 15.28
CA GLY A 24 -2.03 8.95 14.52
C GLY A 24 -2.38 7.48 14.35
N ALA A 25 -1.39 6.58 14.22
CA ALA A 25 -1.59 5.14 14.13
C ALA A 25 -2.18 4.54 15.41
N ARG A 26 -1.84 5.09 16.58
CA ARG A 26 -2.47 4.72 17.85
C ARG A 26 -3.97 5.03 17.83
N ILE A 27 -4.35 6.19 17.31
CA ILE A 27 -5.78 6.56 17.12
C ILE A 27 -6.44 5.60 16.13
N ALA A 28 -5.79 5.30 14.99
CA ALA A 28 -6.33 4.37 14.00
C ALA A 28 -6.58 2.97 14.60
N ARG A 29 -5.71 2.51 15.49
CA ARG A 29 -5.86 1.24 16.21
C ARG A 29 -7.08 1.23 17.13
N GLU A 30 -7.34 2.33 17.84
CA GLU A 30 -8.55 2.46 18.68
C GLU A 30 -9.85 2.39 17.87
N LEU A 31 -9.80 2.77 16.59
CA LEU A 31 -10.90 2.64 15.63
C LEU A 31 -11.03 1.23 15.02
N GLY A 32 -10.21 0.28 15.47
CA GLY A 32 -10.25 -1.13 15.06
C GLY A 32 -11.62 -1.80 15.10
N PRO A 33 -12.53 -1.53 16.07
CA PRO A 33 -13.90 -2.05 16.04
C PRO A 33 -14.66 -1.70 14.75
N ILE A 34 -14.57 -0.45 14.28
CA ILE A 34 -15.21 -0.04 13.03
C ILE A 34 -14.56 -0.79 11.86
N VAL A 35 -13.23 -0.88 11.81
CA VAL A 35 -12.55 -1.57 10.69
C VAL A 35 -12.93 -3.06 10.63
N ARG A 36 -13.09 -3.73 11.77
CA ARG A 36 -13.51 -5.14 11.80
C ARG A 36 -14.92 -5.35 11.25
N GLU A 37 -15.84 -4.44 11.55
CA GLU A 37 -17.25 -4.57 11.14
C GLU A 37 -17.51 -3.97 9.74
N GLN A 38 -16.83 -2.88 9.42
CA GLN A 38 -17.11 -2.00 8.28
C GLN A 38 -15.92 -1.85 7.32
N GLY A 39 -14.85 -2.64 7.48
CA GLY A 39 -13.65 -2.62 6.62
C GLY A 39 -13.92 -2.96 5.14
N HIS A 40 -15.13 -3.41 4.81
CA HIS A 40 -15.55 -3.55 3.42
C HIS A 40 -15.89 -2.20 2.75
N ARG A 41 -16.06 -1.12 3.53
CA ARG A 41 -16.42 0.23 3.05
C ARG A 41 -15.56 1.37 3.59
N VAL A 42 -14.78 1.17 4.67
CA VAL A 42 -13.96 2.24 5.27
C VAL A 42 -12.56 1.79 5.70
N HIS A 43 -11.60 2.69 5.56
CA HIS A 43 -10.24 2.60 6.09
C HIS A 43 -9.92 3.85 6.91
N PHE A 44 -9.13 3.69 7.99
CA PHE A 44 -8.58 4.81 8.75
C PHE A 44 -7.08 4.89 8.52
N ARG A 45 -6.67 5.87 7.71
CA ARG A 45 -5.27 6.11 7.41
C ARG A 45 -4.64 6.97 8.51
N PRO A 46 -3.55 6.53 9.15
CA PRO A 46 -2.83 7.38 10.08
C PRO A 46 -2.22 8.59 9.37
N SER A 47 -2.29 9.72 10.05
CA SER A 47 -1.68 10.97 9.64
C SER A 47 -1.01 11.63 10.85
N SER A 48 -0.38 12.79 10.66
CA SER A 48 0.37 13.48 11.70
C SER A 48 -0.52 13.88 12.89
N ARG A 49 -0.52 13.08 13.96
CA ARG A 49 -1.33 13.21 15.20
C ARG A 49 -2.85 13.12 15.01
N ALA A 50 -3.30 12.50 13.93
CA ALA A 50 -4.71 12.34 13.60
C ALA A 50 -4.88 11.16 12.63
N VAL A 51 -6.11 10.86 12.22
CA VAL A 51 -6.42 9.93 11.13
C VAL A 51 -7.21 10.62 10.04
N THR A 52 -7.18 10.02 8.86
CA THR A 52 -8.11 10.28 7.77
C THR A 52 -9.04 9.09 7.65
N MET A 53 -10.35 9.34 7.73
CA MET A 53 -11.35 8.35 7.35
C MET A 53 -11.45 8.34 5.83
N VAL A 54 -11.31 7.16 5.23
CA VAL A 54 -11.25 6.95 3.78
C VAL A 54 -12.31 5.92 3.38
N GLY A 55 -13.27 6.32 2.55
CA GLY A 55 -14.25 5.47 1.91
C GLY A 55 -13.64 4.61 0.81
N LEU A 56 -14.08 3.35 0.77
CA LEU A 56 -13.62 2.31 -0.15
C LEU A 56 -14.71 1.89 -1.16
N LEU A 57 -15.73 2.72 -1.32
CA LEU A 57 -16.86 2.44 -2.21
C LEU A 57 -16.40 2.49 -3.68
N PRO A 58 -16.82 1.53 -4.53
CA PRO A 58 -16.33 1.44 -5.92
C PRO A 58 -16.61 2.69 -6.77
N ASP A 59 -17.73 3.34 -6.53
CA ASP A 59 -18.22 4.54 -7.21
C ASP A 59 -17.68 5.85 -6.60
N ARG A 60 -17.03 5.77 -5.43
CA ARG A 60 -16.50 6.91 -4.65
C ARG A 60 -15.13 6.58 -4.03
N PRO A 61 -14.16 6.03 -4.80
CA PRO A 61 -12.95 5.50 -4.21
C PRO A 61 -12.11 6.61 -3.56
N GLN A 62 -11.53 6.29 -2.39
CA GLN A 62 -10.59 7.15 -1.66
C GLN A 62 -11.14 8.53 -1.26
N ARG A 63 -12.46 8.66 -1.14
CA ARG A 63 -13.09 9.87 -0.61
C ARG A 63 -13.09 9.87 0.91
N GLY A 64 -13.13 11.03 1.54
CA GLY A 64 -13.17 11.06 2.99
C GLY A 64 -12.78 12.38 3.61
N VAL A 65 -12.47 12.32 4.91
CA VAL A 65 -12.18 13.49 5.74
C VAL A 65 -10.96 13.22 6.63
N GLY A 66 -10.06 14.20 6.67
CA GLY A 66 -8.82 14.15 7.46
C GLY A 66 -8.94 14.85 8.81
N LYS A 67 -7.84 14.84 9.56
CA LYS A 67 -7.66 15.57 10.83
C LYS A 67 -8.62 15.12 11.95
N LEU A 68 -9.07 13.88 11.91
CA LEU A 68 -9.87 13.31 13.00
C LEU A 68 -8.92 12.82 14.10
N SER A 69 -9.03 13.35 15.32
CA SER A 69 -8.06 13.04 16.39
C SER A 69 -8.68 12.52 17.69
N ARG A 70 -10.01 12.42 17.76
CA ARG A 70 -10.78 12.02 18.95
C ARG A 70 -11.48 10.67 18.71
N PRO A 71 -10.84 9.53 19.00
CA PRO A 71 -11.37 8.21 18.64
C PRO A 71 -12.78 7.95 19.20
N GLU A 72 -13.07 8.40 20.42
CA GLU A 72 -14.37 8.31 21.05
C GLU A 72 -15.48 9.04 20.29
N GLU A 73 -15.19 10.24 19.76
CA GLU A 73 -16.13 11.01 18.95
C GLU A 73 -16.36 10.33 17.60
N ILE A 74 -15.29 9.83 16.97
CA ILE A 74 -15.36 9.14 15.69
C ILE A 74 -16.20 7.87 15.83
N LEU A 75 -16.01 7.10 16.90
CA LEU A 75 -16.80 5.89 17.20
C LEU A 75 -18.28 6.23 17.37
N ALA A 76 -18.61 7.27 18.14
CA ALA A 76 -20.00 7.67 18.39
C ALA A 76 -20.71 8.23 17.15
N ARG A 77 -19.97 8.84 16.21
CA ARG A 77 -20.51 9.56 15.05
C ARG A 77 -20.16 8.91 13.72
N PHE A 78 -19.70 7.67 13.72
CA PHE A 78 -19.15 7.02 12.53
C PHE A 78 -20.10 7.09 11.32
N GLU A 79 -21.36 6.67 11.47
CA GLU A 79 -22.33 6.66 10.35
C GLU A 79 -22.69 8.06 9.85
N GLU A 80 -22.67 9.07 10.72
CA GLU A 80 -22.87 10.46 10.32
C GLU A 80 -21.68 10.92 9.47
N LEU A 81 -20.47 10.78 10.00
CA LEU A 81 -19.23 11.17 9.32
C LEU A 81 -19.07 10.43 7.99
N PHE A 82 -19.28 9.12 7.98
CA PHE A 82 -19.12 8.28 6.80
C PHE A 82 -20.08 8.71 5.69
N ARG A 83 -21.36 8.91 6.02
CA ARG A 83 -22.34 9.42 5.06
C ARG A 83 -21.92 10.76 4.49
N THR A 84 -21.67 11.75 5.36
CA THR A 84 -21.33 13.11 4.92
C THR A 84 -20.06 13.20 4.07
N HIS A 85 -19.05 12.36 4.32
CA HIS A 85 -17.72 12.54 3.73
C HIS A 85 -17.28 11.45 2.75
N CYS A 86 -17.95 10.29 2.77
CA CYS A 86 -17.58 9.15 1.93
C CYS A 86 -18.72 8.72 1.00
N GLU A 87 -19.98 9.04 1.32
CA GLU A 87 -21.15 8.53 0.61
C GLU A 87 -22.00 9.62 -0.07
N ASP A 88 -22.46 10.62 0.67
CA ASP A 88 -23.32 11.69 0.19
C ASP A 88 -22.51 12.84 -0.44
N ILE A 89 -21.54 12.48 -1.27
CA ILE A 89 -20.66 13.42 -1.96
C ILE A 89 -20.67 13.13 -3.46
N ASP A 90 -20.45 14.17 -4.25
CA ASP A 90 -20.38 14.02 -5.70
C ASP A 90 -19.27 13.04 -6.10
N HIS A 91 -19.63 12.16 -7.04
CA HIS A 91 -18.69 11.25 -7.68
C HIS A 91 -17.47 12.06 -8.13
N GLY A 92 -16.30 11.67 -7.62
CA GLY A 92 -15.07 12.27 -8.07
C GLY A 92 -14.76 11.91 -9.51
N ARG A 93 -13.74 12.57 -10.06
CA ARG A 93 -13.17 12.11 -11.33
C ARG A 93 -12.78 10.65 -11.18
N PRO A 94 -13.23 9.74 -12.05
CA PRO A 94 -12.82 8.36 -12.01
C PRO A 94 -11.31 8.30 -12.22
N THR A 95 -10.60 7.78 -11.22
CA THR A 95 -9.16 7.53 -11.30
C THR A 95 -8.96 6.03 -11.06
N ALA A 96 -8.55 5.32 -12.10
CA ALA A 96 -8.36 3.87 -12.05
C ALA A 96 -7.42 3.45 -10.91
N GLU A 97 -6.42 4.28 -10.61
CA GLU A 97 -5.47 4.08 -9.52
C GLU A 97 -6.15 4.12 -8.14
N LYS A 98 -7.04 5.09 -7.88
CA LYS A 98 -7.76 5.15 -6.60
C LYS A 98 -8.79 4.04 -6.45
N ALA A 99 -9.41 3.62 -7.57
CA ALA A 99 -10.30 2.47 -7.60
C ALA A 99 -9.54 1.17 -7.28
N LEU A 100 -8.37 0.96 -7.89
CA LEU A 100 -7.47 -0.16 -7.58
C LEU A 100 -7.02 -0.12 -6.11
N GLN A 101 -6.55 1.03 -5.62
CA GLN A 101 -6.12 1.21 -4.23
C GLN A 101 -7.24 0.85 -3.25
N SER A 102 -8.45 1.37 -3.49
CA SER A 102 -9.63 1.07 -2.65
C SER A 102 -9.97 -0.42 -2.66
N TRP A 103 -9.90 -1.06 -3.82
CA TRP A 103 -10.13 -2.49 -3.95
C TRP A 103 -9.08 -3.32 -3.19
N ILE A 104 -7.80 -2.95 -3.29
CA ILE A 104 -6.71 -3.65 -2.57
C ILE A 104 -6.91 -3.53 -1.06
N ILE A 105 -7.17 -2.31 -0.55
CA ILE A 105 -7.36 -2.07 0.89
C ILE A 105 -8.60 -2.82 1.39
N LYS A 106 -9.71 -2.72 0.67
CA LYS A 106 -10.95 -3.46 0.97
C LYS A 106 -10.69 -4.96 1.03
N ASN A 107 -10.00 -5.51 0.02
CA ASN A 107 -9.67 -6.93 -0.03
C ASN A 107 -8.80 -7.34 1.17
N ALA A 108 -7.81 -6.54 1.56
CA ALA A 108 -6.99 -6.84 2.72
C ALA A 108 -7.81 -6.81 4.02
N GLN A 109 -8.62 -5.78 4.23
CA GLN A 109 -9.42 -5.62 5.44
C GLN A 109 -10.47 -6.73 5.61
N THR A 110 -11.12 -7.16 4.53
CA THR A 110 -12.08 -8.28 4.58
C THR A 110 -11.41 -9.65 4.76
N ASN A 111 -10.09 -9.74 4.60
CA ASN A 111 -9.30 -10.96 4.77
C ASN A 111 -8.32 -10.87 5.95
N GLY A 112 -8.70 -10.17 7.03
CA GLY A 112 -7.92 -10.11 8.27
C GLY A 112 -6.55 -9.44 8.09
N GLY A 113 -6.45 -8.50 7.15
CA GLY A 113 -5.22 -7.79 6.79
C GLY A 113 -4.39 -8.47 5.69
N ARG A 114 -4.70 -9.71 5.29
CA ARG A 114 -3.93 -10.44 4.27
C ARG A 114 -4.23 -9.96 2.86
N MET A 115 -3.19 -9.71 2.07
CA MET A 115 -3.29 -9.25 0.68
C MET A 115 -3.45 -10.43 -0.29
N LEU A 116 -4.51 -11.22 -0.14
CA LEU A 116 -4.69 -12.50 -0.84
C LEU A 116 -4.55 -12.42 -2.37
N ALA A 117 -4.94 -11.29 -2.98
CA ALA A 117 -4.76 -11.08 -4.41
C ALA A 117 -3.27 -11.11 -4.83
N PHE A 118 -2.39 -10.52 -4.03
CA PHE A 118 -0.95 -10.52 -4.25
C PHE A 118 -0.37 -11.92 -4.00
N GLU A 119 -0.79 -12.57 -2.92
CA GLU A 119 -0.34 -13.93 -2.58
C GLU A 119 -0.70 -14.93 -3.69
N ARG A 120 -1.92 -14.86 -4.24
CA ARG A 120 -2.36 -15.69 -5.37
C ARG A 120 -1.55 -15.41 -6.64
N ALA A 121 -1.34 -14.13 -6.96
CA ALA A 121 -0.59 -13.73 -8.15
C ALA A 121 0.87 -14.24 -8.12
N THR A 122 1.50 -14.20 -6.95
CA THR A 122 2.88 -14.66 -6.75
C THR A 122 2.99 -16.19 -6.61
N ALA A 123 2.03 -16.85 -5.96
CA ALA A 123 1.93 -18.30 -5.93
C ALA A 123 1.80 -18.90 -7.33
N ALA A 124 0.97 -18.31 -8.20
CA ALA A 124 0.82 -18.72 -9.60
C ALA A 124 2.13 -18.59 -10.41
N ALA A 125 3.06 -17.74 -9.98
CA ALA A 125 4.39 -17.59 -10.56
C ALA A 125 5.46 -18.51 -9.91
N GLY A 126 5.07 -19.37 -8.96
CA GLY A 126 5.95 -20.29 -8.25
C GLY A 126 6.81 -19.62 -7.16
N ALA A 127 6.43 -18.43 -6.69
CA ALA A 127 7.13 -17.69 -5.65
C ALA A 127 6.14 -17.13 -4.62
N PRO A 128 5.38 -17.99 -3.91
CA PRO A 128 4.35 -17.53 -2.98
C PRO A 128 4.96 -16.64 -1.90
N VAL A 129 4.28 -15.55 -1.59
CA VAL A 129 4.60 -14.70 -0.44
C VAL A 129 3.36 -14.53 0.42
N GLU A 130 3.56 -14.41 1.74
CA GLU A 130 2.52 -13.94 2.66
C GLU A 130 2.69 -12.43 2.85
N LEU A 131 1.64 -11.66 2.57
CA LEU A 131 1.66 -10.20 2.66
C LEU A 131 0.53 -9.71 3.54
N VAL A 132 0.87 -8.84 4.49
CA VAL A 132 -0.08 -8.17 5.37
C VAL A 132 -0.08 -6.69 5.05
N PHE A 133 -1.25 -6.14 4.72
CA PHE A 133 -1.44 -4.70 4.53
C PHE A 133 -1.22 -3.94 5.84
N VAL A 134 -0.51 -2.83 5.77
CA VAL A 134 -0.21 -1.99 6.95
C VAL A 134 -0.98 -0.67 6.88
N THR A 135 -0.75 0.11 5.83
CA THR A 135 -1.37 1.43 5.64
C THR A 135 -1.13 1.92 4.21
N ASP A 136 -1.79 3.01 3.84
CA ASP A 136 -1.63 3.68 2.55
C ASP A 136 -1.25 5.17 2.70
N GLU A 137 -0.80 5.78 1.59
CA GLU A 137 -0.47 7.21 1.40
C GLU A 137 0.29 7.90 2.54
N ILE A 138 1.28 7.22 3.11
CA ILE A 138 2.16 7.85 4.11
C ILE A 138 3.04 8.89 3.41
N SER A 139 2.93 10.14 3.86
CA SER A 139 3.67 11.26 3.28
C SER A 139 4.77 11.77 4.21
N LEU A 140 5.98 11.83 3.67
CA LEU A 140 7.17 12.33 4.37
C LEU A 140 7.77 13.53 3.64
N PRO A 141 8.39 14.48 4.37
CA PRO A 141 9.17 15.55 3.76
C PRO A 141 10.34 15.00 2.93
N SER A 142 10.65 15.68 1.84
CA SER A 142 11.82 15.46 1.00
C SER A 142 12.47 16.80 0.65
N GLU A 143 13.67 16.78 0.05
CA GLU A 143 14.33 18.01 -0.41
C GLU A 143 13.44 18.81 -1.37
N ASP A 144 12.79 18.13 -2.32
CA ASP A 144 11.88 18.74 -3.31
C ASP A 144 10.41 18.85 -2.86
N GLY A 145 10.15 18.77 -1.55
CA GLY A 145 8.80 18.93 -0.99
C GLY A 145 8.34 17.72 -0.17
N LYS A 146 7.54 16.84 -0.78
CA LYS A 146 7.04 15.62 -0.12
C LYS A 146 7.07 14.43 -1.05
N ILE A 147 7.32 13.27 -0.48
CA ILE A 147 7.15 11.97 -1.13
C ILE A 147 6.02 11.22 -0.43
N VAL A 148 5.27 10.44 -1.21
CA VAL A 148 4.12 9.64 -0.75
C VAL A 148 4.31 8.23 -1.27
N CYS A 149 4.04 7.23 -0.43
CA CYS A 149 3.97 5.83 -0.83
C CYS A 149 2.51 5.43 -0.96
N ASP A 150 2.11 4.82 -2.06
CA ASP A 150 0.71 4.42 -2.25
C ASP A 150 0.30 3.39 -1.20
N LEU A 151 1.05 2.31 -1.03
CA LEU A 151 0.74 1.24 -0.07
C LEU A 151 1.99 0.72 0.63
N LEU A 152 1.88 0.47 1.93
CA LEU A 152 2.87 -0.22 2.74
C LEU A 152 2.31 -1.58 3.18
N ALA A 153 3.14 -2.61 3.08
CA ALA A 153 2.82 -3.95 3.51
C ALA A 153 4.01 -4.61 4.24
N LEU A 154 3.75 -5.70 4.94
CA LEU A 154 4.75 -6.53 5.59
C LEU A 154 4.74 -7.92 4.97
N ARG A 155 5.86 -8.34 4.39
CA ARG A 155 6.08 -9.72 4.01
C ARG A 155 6.47 -10.53 5.23
N ILE A 156 5.90 -11.72 5.36
CA ILE A 156 6.27 -12.71 6.38
C ILE A 156 6.73 -13.97 5.67
N ASP A 157 7.94 -14.44 5.98
CA ASP A 157 8.50 -15.66 5.38
C ASP A 157 9.32 -16.44 6.42
N GLY A 158 8.79 -17.59 6.87
CA GLY A 158 9.45 -18.38 7.92
C GLY A 158 9.70 -17.60 9.22
N GLY A 159 8.82 -16.63 9.54
CA GLY A 159 8.98 -15.72 10.68
C GLY A 159 9.80 -14.47 10.39
N ARG A 160 10.53 -14.41 9.26
CA ARG A 160 11.22 -13.20 8.84
C ARG A 160 10.23 -12.15 8.39
N GLN A 161 10.46 -10.90 8.77
CA GLN A 161 9.60 -9.77 8.47
C GLN A 161 10.34 -8.78 7.58
N THR A 162 9.78 -8.48 6.42
CA THR A 162 10.41 -7.57 5.43
C THR A 162 9.40 -6.51 5.01
N PRO A 163 9.72 -5.21 5.14
CA PRO A 163 8.80 -4.16 4.72
C PRO A 163 8.70 -4.15 3.20
N VAL A 164 7.51 -3.86 2.69
CA VAL A 164 7.21 -3.85 1.27
C VAL A 164 6.60 -2.51 0.90
N VAL A 165 7.28 -1.79 0.01
CA VAL A 165 6.82 -0.54 -0.59
C VAL A 165 6.15 -0.88 -1.91
N ILE A 166 4.87 -0.55 -2.03
CA ILE A 166 4.07 -0.86 -3.23
C ILE A 166 3.59 0.45 -3.85
N GLU A 167 3.95 0.66 -5.11
CA GLU A 167 3.50 1.80 -5.92
C GLU A 167 2.47 1.34 -6.97
N LEU A 168 1.37 2.05 -7.07
CA LEU A 168 0.30 1.80 -8.03
C LEU A 168 0.45 2.76 -9.22
N LYS A 169 0.15 2.28 -10.44
CA LYS A 169 0.13 3.14 -11.62
C LYS A 169 -1.07 2.84 -12.48
N SER A 170 -1.69 3.90 -12.99
CA SER A 170 -2.73 3.79 -14.04
C SER A 170 -2.16 3.55 -15.45
N ALA A 171 -0.87 3.74 -15.67
CA ALA A 171 -0.19 3.57 -16.96
C ALA A 171 1.22 3.01 -16.80
N ARG A 172 1.76 2.44 -17.89
CA ARG A 172 3.08 1.80 -17.93
C ARG A 172 4.22 2.80 -18.12
N GLU A 173 4.41 3.70 -17.14
CA GLU A 173 5.43 4.76 -17.17
C GLU A 173 6.65 4.44 -16.28
N MET A 174 7.67 3.78 -16.87
CA MET A 174 8.74 3.12 -16.12
C MET A 174 9.72 4.06 -15.37
N THR A 175 10.20 5.13 -16.00
CA THR A 175 11.33 5.91 -15.45
C THR A 175 10.94 6.64 -14.16
N ARG A 176 9.72 7.19 -14.13
CA ARG A 176 9.17 7.87 -12.96
C ARG A 176 8.82 6.91 -11.83
N LEU A 177 8.31 5.72 -12.19
CA LEU A 177 7.97 4.66 -11.25
C LEU A 177 9.20 4.20 -10.44
N ILE A 178 10.28 3.83 -11.12
CA ILE A 178 11.50 3.31 -10.48
C ILE A 178 12.01 4.34 -9.47
N ALA A 179 12.09 5.61 -9.87
CA ALA A 179 12.56 6.67 -8.99
C ALA A 179 11.72 6.82 -7.72
N GLN A 180 10.38 6.74 -7.82
CA GLN A 180 9.48 6.89 -6.68
C GLN A 180 9.57 5.70 -5.71
N VAL A 181 9.46 4.46 -6.22
CA VAL A 181 9.52 3.27 -5.35
C VAL A 181 10.90 3.11 -4.71
N ASP A 182 11.97 3.42 -5.44
CA ASP A 182 13.33 3.41 -4.90
C ASP A 182 13.55 4.48 -3.83
N ALA A 183 13.06 5.70 -4.07
CA ALA A 183 13.20 6.80 -3.12
C ALA A 183 12.46 6.49 -1.82
N TYR A 184 11.24 5.94 -1.89
CA TYR A 184 10.50 5.61 -0.69
C TYR A 184 11.08 4.39 0.04
N ALA A 185 11.51 3.34 -0.68
CA ALA A 185 12.20 2.20 -0.07
C ALA A 185 13.46 2.62 0.70
N ARG A 186 14.26 3.55 0.15
CA ARG A 186 15.41 4.13 0.88
C ARG A 186 15.00 4.87 2.15
N LEU A 187 13.84 5.54 2.17
CA LEU A 187 13.34 6.19 3.38
C LEU A 187 12.89 5.18 4.44
N VAL A 188 12.25 4.09 4.02
CA VAL A 188 11.90 2.99 4.94
C VAL A 188 13.16 2.39 5.54
N ASP A 189 14.17 2.12 4.72
CA ASP A 189 15.45 1.55 5.16
C ASP A 189 16.21 2.52 6.10
N LEU A 190 16.26 3.81 5.75
CA LEU A 190 16.92 4.84 6.58
C LEU A 190 16.26 4.99 7.95
N HIS A 191 14.93 4.90 8.00
CA HIS A 191 14.13 5.08 9.21
C HIS A 191 13.53 3.76 9.72
N ALA A 192 14.24 2.64 9.53
CA ALA A 192 13.72 1.29 9.75
C ALA A 192 13.10 1.09 11.14
N ALA A 193 13.72 1.63 12.18
CA ALA A 193 13.19 1.53 13.55
C ALA A 193 11.84 2.23 13.73
N LEU A 194 11.66 3.42 13.14
CA LEU A 194 10.41 4.17 13.22
C LEU A 194 9.31 3.54 12.36
N PHE A 195 9.65 3.03 11.18
CA PHE A 195 8.70 2.26 10.38
C PHE A 195 8.33 0.95 11.07
N GLY A 196 9.26 0.27 11.74
CA GLY A 196 8.97 -0.88 12.60
C GLY A 196 7.96 -0.53 13.70
N GLU A 197 8.16 0.59 14.41
CA GLU A 197 7.20 1.08 15.42
C GLU A 197 5.82 1.39 14.81
N LEU A 198 5.77 2.02 13.64
CA LEU A 198 4.53 2.29 12.92
C LEU A 198 3.79 0.99 12.57
N TYR A 199 4.51 0.02 12.01
CA TYR A 199 3.96 -1.28 11.63
C TYR A 199 3.46 -2.03 12.86
N ALA A 200 4.26 -2.07 13.93
CA ALA A 200 3.90 -2.72 15.17
C ALA A 200 2.63 -2.11 15.79
N THR A 201 2.52 -0.78 15.74
CA THR A 201 1.35 -0.05 16.23
C THR A 201 0.08 -0.43 15.46
N LEU A 202 0.15 -0.48 14.12
CA LEU A 202 -1.02 -0.74 13.27
C LEU A 202 -1.42 -2.22 13.25
N LEU A 203 -0.44 -3.13 13.31
CA LEU A 203 -0.66 -4.58 13.26
C LEU A 203 -0.92 -5.20 14.64
N ASP A 204 -0.80 -4.43 15.71
CA ASP A 204 -0.93 -4.88 17.10
C ASP A 204 -0.06 -6.11 17.44
N ARG A 205 1.19 -6.07 17.00
CA ARG A 205 2.20 -7.09 17.27
C ARG A 205 3.59 -6.50 17.16
N GLU A 206 4.58 -7.17 17.72
CA GLU A 206 5.97 -6.79 17.56
C GLU A 206 6.42 -6.93 16.10
N VAL A 207 7.14 -5.92 15.60
CA VAL A 207 7.67 -5.90 14.24
C VAL A 207 9.14 -5.50 14.26
N HIS A 208 9.99 -6.35 13.69
CA HIS A 208 11.42 -6.14 13.51
C HIS A 208 11.81 -6.49 12.08
N PHE A 209 12.40 -5.55 11.34
CA PHE A 209 12.76 -5.82 9.95
C PHE A 209 14.07 -6.62 9.85
N ASP A 210 14.01 -7.77 9.17
CA ASP A 210 15.13 -8.70 8.96
C ASP A 210 15.96 -8.39 7.69
N GLY A 211 15.78 -7.22 7.11
CA GLY A 211 16.42 -6.84 5.85
C GLY A 211 15.90 -5.54 5.25
N PRO A 212 16.46 -5.13 4.11
CA PRO A 212 16.01 -3.95 3.39
C PRO A 212 14.62 -4.16 2.81
N SER A 213 13.96 -3.05 2.50
CA SER A 213 12.63 -3.01 1.94
C SER A 213 12.58 -3.63 0.55
N GLU A 214 11.52 -4.41 0.31
CA GLU A 214 11.15 -4.86 -1.03
C GLU A 214 10.42 -3.74 -1.78
N ARG A 215 10.60 -3.71 -3.10
CA ARG A 215 9.99 -2.73 -4.01
C ARG A 215 9.03 -3.44 -4.93
N TRP A 216 7.78 -2.99 -4.93
CA TRP A 216 6.72 -3.59 -5.72
C TRP A 216 6.04 -2.52 -6.55
N SER A 217 5.69 -2.86 -7.79
CA SER A 217 4.86 -2.03 -8.65
C SER A 217 3.67 -2.81 -9.15
N VAL A 218 2.51 -2.16 -9.14
CA VAL A 218 1.26 -2.68 -9.68
C VAL A 218 0.77 -1.75 -10.79
N TRP A 219 0.63 -2.28 -12.00
CA TRP A 219 0.25 -1.49 -13.17
C TRP A 219 -0.59 -2.30 -14.16
N PRO A 220 -1.18 -1.72 -15.22
CA PRO A 220 -2.01 -2.48 -16.15
C PRO A 220 -1.25 -3.66 -16.76
N ARG A 221 -1.91 -4.81 -16.85
CA ARG A 221 -1.41 -6.03 -17.50
C ARG A 221 -1.06 -5.76 -18.96
N ASP A 222 0.00 -6.41 -19.47
CA ASP A 222 0.33 -6.37 -20.90
C ASP A 222 -0.71 -7.17 -21.69
N PRO A 223 -1.40 -6.55 -22.67
CA PRO A 223 -2.34 -7.27 -23.53
C PRO A 223 -1.68 -8.43 -24.30
N ARG A 224 -0.35 -8.38 -24.50
CA ARG A 224 0.42 -9.40 -25.23
C ARG A 224 0.96 -10.51 -24.32
N GLY A 225 0.69 -10.44 -23.01
CA GLY A 225 1.13 -11.41 -22.01
C GLY A 225 2.57 -11.20 -21.55
N GLY A 226 2.76 -11.13 -20.22
CA GLY A 226 4.06 -10.94 -19.57
C GLY A 226 4.57 -9.51 -19.57
N GLU A 227 5.39 -9.15 -18.59
CA GLU A 227 6.01 -7.83 -18.53
C GLU A 227 7.36 -7.86 -19.26
N ARG A 228 7.44 -7.19 -20.42
CA ARG A 228 8.65 -7.19 -21.26
C ARG A 228 9.88 -6.66 -20.52
N ARG A 229 9.67 -5.78 -19.54
CA ARG A 229 10.73 -5.16 -18.75
C ARG A 229 10.94 -5.83 -17.40
N GLU A 230 10.30 -6.95 -17.15
CA GLU A 230 10.44 -7.70 -15.89
C GLU A 230 11.88 -8.10 -15.61
N PRO A 231 12.71 -8.53 -16.59
CA PRO A 231 14.12 -8.79 -16.31
C PRO A 231 14.90 -7.54 -15.87
N GLU A 232 14.60 -6.38 -16.46
CA GLU A 232 15.23 -5.10 -16.10
C GLU A 232 14.82 -4.66 -14.69
N LEU A 233 13.53 -4.79 -14.37
CA LEU A 233 12.98 -4.42 -13.06
C LEU A 233 13.44 -5.40 -11.97
N ALA A 234 13.48 -6.70 -12.27
CA ALA A 234 14.01 -7.72 -11.37
C ALA A 234 15.51 -7.51 -11.09
N ALA A 235 16.30 -7.10 -12.09
CA ALA A 235 17.71 -6.75 -11.90
C ALA A 235 17.90 -5.54 -10.95
N ARG A 236 16.85 -4.73 -10.76
CA ARG A 236 16.80 -3.63 -9.77
C ARG A 236 16.11 -4.03 -8.46
N GLY A 237 15.73 -5.31 -8.30
CA GLY A 237 15.01 -5.79 -7.13
C GLY A 237 13.56 -5.29 -7.04
N ILE A 238 12.92 -4.99 -8.18
CA ILE A 238 11.53 -4.53 -8.24
C ILE A 238 10.64 -5.69 -8.70
N HIS A 239 9.70 -6.06 -7.85
CA HIS A 239 8.63 -7.01 -8.17
C HIS A 239 7.51 -6.29 -8.93
N VAL A 240 6.96 -6.93 -9.95
CA VAL A 240 5.92 -6.34 -10.78
C VAL A 240 4.70 -7.23 -10.81
N LEU A 241 3.55 -6.64 -10.53
CA LEU A 241 2.24 -7.25 -10.77
C LEU A 241 1.49 -6.48 -11.86
N GLY A 242 0.97 -7.21 -12.84
CA GLY A 242 -0.04 -6.71 -13.76
C GLY A 242 -1.42 -6.74 -13.11
N TYR A 243 -2.27 -5.75 -13.37
CA TYR A 243 -3.69 -5.78 -13.02
C TYR A 243 -4.60 -5.62 -14.23
N GLU A 244 -5.82 -6.11 -14.11
CA GLU A 244 -6.91 -5.94 -15.07
C GLU A 244 -8.20 -5.79 -14.27
N MET A 245 -9.07 -4.92 -14.77
CA MET A 245 -10.37 -4.71 -14.16
C MET A 245 -11.34 -5.76 -14.70
N THR A 246 -12.03 -6.45 -13.79
CA THR A 246 -13.06 -7.45 -14.11
C THR A 246 -14.43 -6.93 -13.68
N ALA A 247 -15.49 -7.68 -13.98
CA ALA A 247 -16.84 -7.35 -13.51
C ALA A 247 -16.94 -7.34 -11.97
N ASP A 248 -16.12 -8.15 -11.31
CA ASP A 248 -16.13 -8.36 -9.86
C ASP A 248 -15.04 -7.55 -9.12
N GLY A 249 -14.28 -6.72 -9.84
CA GLY A 249 -13.22 -5.87 -9.27
C GLY A 249 -11.93 -5.95 -10.08
N TYR A 250 -10.88 -6.52 -9.50
CA TYR A 250 -9.57 -6.62 -10.12
C TYR A 250 -8.96 -8.01 -9.99
N GLU A 251 -8.14 -8.38 -10.95
CA GLU A 251 -7.26 -9.55 -10.88
C GLU A 251 -5.81 -9.10 -11.00
N LEU A 252 -4.91 -9.79 -10.30
CA LEU A 252 -3.47 -9.52 -10.28
C LEU A 252 -2.69 -10.71 -10.85
N TRP A 253 -1.61 -10.43 -11.59
CA TRP A 253 -0.72 -11.45 -12.15
C TRP A 253 0.74 -11.10 -11.98
N SER A 254 1.56 -12.11 -11.67
CA SER A 254 3.02 -12.02 -11.76
C SER A 254 3.51 -12.68 -13.06
N GLY A 255 4.60 -12.13 -13.64
CA GLY A 255 5.04 -12.37 -15.00
C GLY A 255 5.69 -13.73 -15.32
N ARG A 256 5.24 -14.82 -14.67
CA ARG A 256 5.60 -16.20 -15.09
C ARG A 256 4.41 -17.04 -15.56
N ALA A 257 3.18 -16.62 -15.37
CA ALA A 257 2.00 -17.40 -15.75
C ALA A 257 1.54 -17.14 -17.20
N SER A 258 2.37 -17.51 -18.19
CA SER A 258 1.89 -17.81 -19.55
C SER A 258 2.71 -18.85 -20.32
N ARG A 259 3.69 -19.52 -19.68
CA ARG A 259 4.45 -20.64 -20.29
C ARG A 259 4.41 -21.90 -19.44
N LEU A 260 3.28 -22.61 -19.47
CA LEU A 260 3.05 -24.04 -19.15
C LEU A 260 1.51 -24.17 -19.11
N ILE A 261 0.76 -24.67 -20.10
CA ILE A 261 0.91 -25.89 -20.91
C ILE A 261 0.41 -25.58 -22.34
N ARG A 262 1.33 -25.37 -23.27
CA ARG A 262 1.14 -25.67 -24.69
C ARG A 262 2.46 -26.20 -25.21
N ASP A 263 2.81 -27.42 -24.79
CA ASP A 263 3.74 -28.23 -25.56
C ASP A 263 3.52 -29.72 -25.31
N ARG A 264 3.47 -30.45 -26.42
CA ARG A 264 3.40 -31.91 -26.60
C ARG A 264 2.06 -32.61 -26.37
N ALA A 265 1.12 -32.34 -27.28
CA ALA A 265 0.51 -33.46 -27.99
C ALA A 265 1.46 -33.87 -29.14
N LEU A 266 2.51 -34.62 -28.80
CA LEU A 266 3.22 -35.47 -29.74
C LEU A 266 2.81 -36.90 -29.41
N SER A 267 2.01 -37.47 -30.31
CA SER A 267 1.99 -38.88 -30.69
C SER A 267 2.08 -39.93 -29.58
N ARG A 268 0.94 -40.55 -29.27
CA ARG A 268 0.67 -41.96 -29.63
C ARG A 268 -0.83 -42.17 -29.78
#